data_AF-A0A7X3LF22-F1
#
_entry.id   AF-A0A7X3LF22-F1
#
_cell.length_a   1.000
_cell.length_b   1.000
_cell.length_c   1.000
_cell.angle_alpha   90.00
_cell.angle_beta   90.00
_cell.angle_gamma   90.00
#
_symmetry.space_group_name_H-M   'P 1'
#
loop_
_entity.id
_entity.type
_entity.pdbx_description
1 polymer ?
#
loop_
_entity_poly.entity_id
_entity_poly.type
_entity_poly.pdbx_seq_one_letter_code
_entity_poly.pdbx_strand_id
1 'polypeptide(L)'
;MQKEPILPINFTISSEAWKEIDSIRNLYDEGSDDKADVLSIAWGTTILNSGKSWENIVVGFYRKSERYKIEGGIQILNGCEIIFFITPKYCGIFEGQVIIFAQDKWFFLSPD
;
A
#
# COMPACT_ATOMS: atom_id res chain seq x y z
N MET A 1 -19.85 10.28 14.44
CA MET A 1 -18.62 10.52 13.65
C MET A 1 -19.02 10.55 12.18
N GLN A 2 -18.74 11.62 11.46
CA GLN A 2 -18.79 11.58 9.99
C GLN A 2 -17.72 10.58 9.52
N LYS A 3 -18.10 9.63 8.67
CA LYS A 3 -17.10 8.81 7.97
C LYS A 3 -16.37 9.75 7.03
N GLU A 4 -15.05 9.85 7.18
CA GLU A 4 -14.23 10.54 6.17
C GLU A 4 -14.42 9.86 4.82
N PRO A 5 -14.47 10.62 3.71
CA PRO A 5 -14.65 10.05 2.38
C PRO A 5 -13.45 9.17 2.03
N ILE A 6 -13.74 7.96 1.52
CA ILE A 6 -12.70 7.08 0.98
C ILE A 6 -12.24 7.68 -0.34
N LEU A 7 -10.94 7.96 -0.43
CA LEU A 7 -10.34 8.50 -1.65
C LEU A 7 -10.11 7.36 -2.65
N PRO A 8 -10.45 7.56 -3.93
CA PRO A 8 -10.32 6.51 -4.93
C PRO A 8 -8.86 6.22 -5.24
N ILE A 9 -8.56 4.97 -5.58
CA ILE A 9 -7.32 4.63 -6.27
C ILE A 9 -7.33 5.31 -7.65
N ASN A 10 -6.33 6.15 -7.90
CA ASN A 10 -6.18 6.96 -9.11
C ASN A 10 -4.85 6.73 -9.82
N PHE A 11 -4.15 5.64 -9.47
CA PHE A 11 -2.87 5.22 -10.02
C PHE A 11 -2.95 3.80 -10.57
N THR A 12 -1.89 3.38 -11.27
CA THR A 12 -1.64 1.98 -11.61
C THR A 12 -0.35 1.50 -10.95
N ILE A 13 -0.09 0.19 -10.98
CA ILE A 13 1.14 -0.40 -10.41
C ILE A 13 1.85 -1.14 -11.54
N SER A 14 3.16 -0.92 -11.69
CA SER A 14 3.97 -1.57 -12.72
C SER A 14 4.04 -3.08 -12.52
N SER A 15 4.30 -3.82 -13.60
CA SER A 15 4.44 -5.29 -13.49
C SER A 15 5.62 -5.71 -12.60
N GLU A 16 6.68 -4.91 -12.51
CA GLU A 16 7.80 -5.18 -11.61
C GLU A 16 7.43 -4.91 -10.15
N ALA A 17 6.71 -3.82 -9.88
CA ALA A 17 6.19 -3.54 -8.54
C ALA A 17 5.25 -4.64 -8.05
N TRP A 18 4.39 -5.17 -8.92
CA TRP A 18 3.56 -6.33 -8.59
C TRP A 18 4.37 -7.58 -8.19
N LYS A 19 5.45 -7.89 -8.94
CA LYS A 19 6.32 -9.03 -8.59
C LYS A 19 6.98 -8.86 -7.23
N GLU A 20 7.39 -7.64 -6.89
CA GLU A 20 7.97 -7.36 -5.58
C GLU A 20 6.92 -7.47 -4.47
N ILE A 21 5.72 -6.91 -4.69
CA ILE A 21 4.59 -7.04 -3.75
C ILE A 21 4.28 -8.52 -3.48
N ASP A 22 4.24 -9.36 -4.52
CA ASP A 22 4.04 -10.80 -4.37
C ASP A 22 5.16 -11.47 -3.57
N SER A 23 6.40 -11.02 -3.75
CA SER A 23 7.55 -11.52 -2.99
C SER A 23 7.44 -11.14 -1.51
N ILE A 24 7.05 -9.89 -1.20
CA ILE A 24 6.78 -9.43 0.16
C ILE A 24 5.61 -10.22 0.76
N ARG A 25 4.56 -10.49 -0.02
CA ARG A 25 3.41 -11.29 0.42
C ARG A 25 3.85 -12.70 0.83
N ASN A 26 4.65 -13.36 0.01
CA ASN A 26 5.16 -14.70 0.30
C ASN A 26 5.96 -14.71 1.60
N LEU A 27 6.86 -13.73 1.80
CA LEU A 27 7.60 -13.57 3.06
C LEU A 27 6.67 -13.29 4.26
N TYR A 28 5.62 -12.50 4.07
CA TYR A 28 4.65 -12.21 5.11
C TYR A 28 3.84 -13.46 5.52
N ASP A 29 3.59 -14.35 4.56
CA ASP A 29 2.87 -15.61 4.74
C ASP A 29 3.74 -16.73 5.31
N GLU A 30 5.07 -16.60 5.28
CA GLU A 30 5.99 -17.59 5.84
C GLU A 30 5.80 -17.73 7.36
N GLY A 31 5.58 -18.97 7.81
CA GLY A 31 5.47 -19.30 9.23
C GLY A 31 4.18 -18.84 9.92
N SER A 32 3.18 -18.36 9.18
CA SER A 32 1.89 -17.96 9.77
C SER A 32 0.70 -18.66 9.14
N ASP A 33 -0.23 -19.16 9.95
CA ASP A 33 -1.49 -19.75 9.47
C ASP A 33 -2.49 -18.68 9.00
N ASP A 34 -2.43 -17.48 9.57
CA ASP A 34 -3.26 -16.34 9.20
C ASP A 34 -2.60 -15.54 8.09
N LYS A 35 -2.90 -15.96 6.86
CA LYS A 35 -2.30 -15.44 5.62
C LYS A 35 -2.75 -14.02 5.31
N ALA A 36 -1.90 -13.30 4.56
CA ALA A 36 -2.22 -12.05 3.90
C ALA A 36 -3.47 -12.21 3.03
N ASP A 37 -4.38 -11.26 3.15
CA ASP A 37 -5.67 -11.22 2.46
C ASP A 37 -5.74 -10.01 1.52
N VAL A 38 -5.70 -8.80 2.10
CA VAL A 38 -5.85 -7.53 1.38
C VAL A 38 -4.53 -6.76 1.39
N LEU A 39 -4.10 -6.31 0.21
CA LEU A 39 -2.94 -5.44 0.05
C LEU A 39 -3.24 -4.06 0.62
N SER A 40 -2.34 -3.54 1.45
CA SER A 40 -2.39 -2.17 1.95
C SER A 40 -1.32 -1.35 1.26
N ILE A 41 -1.72 -0.24 0.64
CA ILE A 41 -0.82 0.77 0.10
C ILE A 41 -1.08 2.06 0.89
N ALA A 42 -0.05 2.64 1.46
CA ALA A 42 -0.15 3.86 2.24
C ALA A 42 0.88 4.88 1.79
N TRP A 43 0.52 6.17 1.80
CA TRP A 43 1.52 7.24 1.82
C TRP A 43 1.77 7.65 3.25
N GLY A 44 3.02 7.59 3.68
CA GLY A 44 3.39 7.93 5.04
C GLY A 44 4.76 8.57 5.14
N THR A 45 4.96 9.29 6.24
CA THR A 45 6.29 9.74 6.63
C THR A 45 6.91 8.67 7.51
N THR A 46 7.98 8.04 7.04
CA THR A 46 8.80 7.18 7.90
C THR A 46 9.74 8.07 8.70
N ILE A 47 9.77 7.90 10.03
CA ILE A 47 10.66 8.61 10.93
C ILE A 47 11.48 7.56 11.68
N LEU A 48 12.80 7.59 11.51
CA LEU A 48 13.71 6.70 12.22
C LEU A 48 14.07 7.25 13.61
N ASN A 49 14.51 6.37 14.50
CA ASN A 49 15.05 6.74 15.83
C ASN A 49 16.25 7.71 15.76
N SER A 50 16.90 7.83 14.60
CA SER A 50 17.97 8.80 14.34
C SER A 50 17.46 10.21 14.03
N GLY A 51 16.13 10.42 13.95
CA GLY A 51 15.49 11.68 13.55
C GLY A 51 15.41 11.88 12.03
N LYS A 52 16.02 10.99 11.23
CA LYS A 52 15.86 11.02 9.76
C LYS A 52 14.42 10.67 9.39
N SER A 53 13.86 11.42 8.46
CA SER A 53 12.52 11.15 7.93
C SER A 53 12.45 11.34 6.42
N TRP A 54 11.53 10.62 5.81
CA TRP A 54 11.18 10.77 4.40
C TRP A 54 9.73 10.33 4.17
N GLU A 55 9.06 10.97 3.22
CA GLU A 55 7.74 10.55 2.75
C GLU A 55 7.91 9.45 1.69
N ASN A 56 7.11 8.40 1.77
CA ASN A 56 7.17 7.31 0.80
C ASN A 56 5.88 6.49 0.74
N ILE A 57 5.78 5.67 -0.30
CA ILE A 57 4.75 4.64 -0.39
C ILE A 57 5.20 3.43 0.42
N VAL A 58 4.34 3.01 1.35
CA VAL A 58 4.53 1.84 2.20
C VAL A 58 3.54 0.77 1.77
N VAL A 59 4.05 -0.46 1.59
CA VAL A 59 3.25 -1.64 1.31
C VAL A 59 3.15 -2.50 2.56
N GLY A 60 1.96 -3.05 2.80
CA GLY A 60 1.72 -4.06 3.82
C GLY A 60 0.52 -4.93 3.46
N PHE A 61 0.11 -5.79 4.39
CA PHE A 61 -1.03 -6.67 4.18
C PHE A 61 -1.88 -6.73 5.45
N TYR A 62 -3.20 -6.70 5.25
CA TYR A 62 -4.15 -7.15 6.27
C TYR A 62 -4.33 -8.65 6.14
N ARG A 63 -4.36 -9.35 7.26
CA ARG A 63 -4.62 -10.79 7.27
C ARG A 63 -6.11 -11.08 7.18
N LYS A 64 -6.46 -12.33 6.88
CA LYS A 64 -7.87 -12.78 6.82
C LYS A 64 -8.62 -12.48 8.11
N SER A 65 -7.98 -12.74 9.25
CA SER A 65 -8.58 -12.45 10.56
C SER A 65 -8.84 -10.96 10.80
N GLU A 66 -8.20 -10.08 10.04
CA GLU A 66 -8.26 -8.62 10.22
C GLU A 66 -9.16 -7.91 9.22
N ARG A 67 -9.72 -8.66 8.25
CA ARG A 67 -10.52 -8.10 7.16
C ARG A 67 -11.65 -7.21 7.66
N TYR A 68 -12.32 -7.61 8.75
CA TYR A 68 -13.41 -6.85 9.37
C TYR A 68 -13.03 -5.41 9.76
N LYS A 69 -11.72 -5.13 9.95
CA LYS A 69 -11.22 -3.79 10.30
C LYS A 69 -11.22 -2.84 9.11
N ILE A 70 -11.23 -3.36 7.88
CA ILE A 70 -10.99 -2.59 6.65
C ILE A 70 -12.07 -2.71 5.58
N GLU A 71 -13.11 -3.52 5.80
CA GLU A 71 -14.15 -3.81 4.79
C GLU A 71 -14.69 -2.57 4.08
N GLY A 72 -14.87 -1.47 4.82
CA GLY A 72 -15.39 -0.23 4.26
C GLY A 72 -14.49 0.45 3.23
N GLY A 73 -13.17 0.21 3.25
CA GLY A 73 -12.16 0.90 2.43
C GLY A 73 -11.56 0.07 1.30
N ILE A 74 -12.02 -1.18 1.11
CA ILE A 74 -11.50 -2.07 0.07
C ILE A 74 -11.93 -1.57 -1.31
N GLN A 75 -10.96 -1.51 -2.22
CA GLN A 75 -11.11 -1.15 -3.63
C GLN A 75 -10.45 -2.22 -4.49
N ILE A 76 -10.83 -2.30 -5.77
CA ILE A 76 -10.24 -3.26 -6.72
C ILE A 76 -9.28 -2.54 -7.66
N LEU A 77 -8.06 -3.06 -7.77
CA LEU A 77 -7.07 -2.63 -8.76
C LEU A 77 -6.51 -3.86 -9.47
N ASN A 78 -6.67 -3.93 -10.80
CA ASN A 78 -6.25 -5.08 -11.62
C ASN A 78 -6.74 -6.45 -11.11
N GLY A 79 -7.93 -6.50 -10.52
CA GLY A 79 -8.51 -7.73 -9.95
C GLY A 79 -8.02 -8.08 -8.54
N CYS A 80 -7.13 -7.28 -7.96
CA CYS A 80 -6.65 -7.43 -6.59
C CYS A 80 -7.40 -6.49 -5.65
N GLU A 81 -7.73 -6.99 -4.46
CA GLU A 81 -8.28 -6.17 -3.37
C GLU A 81 -7.17 -5.37 -2.70
N ILE A 82 -7.38 -4.05 -2.63
CA ILE A 82 -6.43 -3.10 -2.06
C ILE A 82 -7.17 -2.16 -1.10
N ILE A 83 -6.50 -1.75 -0.03
CA ILE A 83 -6.84 -0.55 0.70
C ILE A 83 -5.77 0.52 0.48
N PHE A 84 -6.21 1.73 0.14
CA PHE A 84 -5.32 2.87 -0.12
C PHE A 84 -5.46 3.92 0.99
N PHE A 85 -4.45 4.01 1.85
CA PHE A 85 -4.38 5.00 2.92
C PHE A 85 -3.65 6.24 2.45
N ILE A 86 -4.42 7.28 2.18
CA ILE A 86 -3.92 8.56 1.68
C ILE A 86 -4.72 9.70 2.32
N THR A 87 -4.11 10.86 2.45
CA THR A 87 -4.84 12.08 2.81
C THR A 87 -5.16 12.90 1.56
N PRO A 88 -6.22 13.73 1.56
CA PRO A 88 -6.56 14.56 0.40
C PRO A 88 -5.40 15.40 -0.13
N LYS A 89 -4.49 15.84 0.76
CA LYS A 89 -3.29 16.62 0.43
C LYS A 89 -2.37 15.90 -0.57
N TYR A 90 -2.22 14.58 -0.45
CA TYR A 90 -1.26 13.81 -1.24
C TYR A 90 -1.93 13.00 -2.36
N CYS A 91 -3.25 12.89 -2.38
CA CYS A 91 -3.99 12.11 -3.37
C CYS A 91 -3.68 12.52 -4.82
N GLY A 92 -3.53 13.82 -5.09
CA GLY A 92 -3.20 14.33 -6.42
C GLY A 92 -1.80 13.94 -6.94
N ILE A 93 -0.88 13.53 -6.06
CA ILE A 93 0.45 13.05 -6.46
C ILE A 93 0.36 11.74 -7.23
N PHE A 94 -0.65 10.92 -6.94
CA PHE A 94 -0.84 9.60 -7.52
C PHE A 94 -1.67 9.63 -8.80
N GLU A 95 -2.33 10.74 -9.10
CA GLU A 95 -3.28 10.81 -10.20
C GLU A 95 -2.61 10.54 -11.56
N GLY A 96 -3.02 9.45 -12.21
CA GLY A 96 -2.47 9.00 -13.48
C GLY A 96 -1.08 8.39 -13.40
N GLN A 97 -0.49 8.28 -12.20
CA GLN A 97 0.86 7.76 -12.03
C GLN A 97 0.93 6.24 -12.12
N VAL A 98 2.11 5.76 -12.50
CA VAL A 98 2.49 4.36 -12.36
C VAL A 98 3.35 4.25 -11.11
N ILE A 99 2.89 3.47 -10.13
CA ILE A 99 3.71 3.11 -8.98
C ILE A 99 4.74 2.07 -9.45
N ILE A 100 6.02 2.42 -9.33
CA ILE A 100 7.17 1.58 -9.71
C ILE A 100 7.93 1.09 -8.47
N PHE A 101 8.66 -0.02 -8.64
CA PHE A 101 9.61 -0.49 -7.63
C PHE A 101 10.92 0.29 -7.77
N ALA A 102 11.26 1.07 -6.75
CA ALA A 102 12.49 1.85 -6.72
C ALA A 102 13.57 1.07 -5.95
N GLN A 103 14.38 0.28 -6.65
CA GLN A 103 15.45 -0.55 -6.04
C GLN A 103 16.46 0.26 -5.21
N ASP A 104 16.68 1.53 -5.55
CA ASP A 104 17.53 2.48 -4.86
C ASP A 104 16.90 3.04 -3.56
N LYS A 105 15.59 2.86 -3.39
CA LYS A 105 14.80 3.25 -2.23
C LYS A 105 14.19 2.00 -1.56
N TRP A 106 15.01 1.05 -1.11
CA TRP A 106 14.66 -0.04 -0.16
C TRP A 106 13.17 -0.50 -0.17
N PHE A 107 12.48 -0.66 0.97
CA PHE A 107 11.09 -1.18 1.11
C PHE A 107 9.99 -0.29 0.50
N PHE A 108 10.31 0.52 -0.51
CA PHE A 108 9.49 1.65 -0.91
C PHE A 108 9.13 1.59 -2.39
N LEU A 109 7.87 1.86 -2.68
CA LEU A 109 7.42 2.16 -4.03
C LEU A 109 7.49 3.67 -4.27
N SER A 110 7.71 4.10 -5.52
CA SER A 110 7.71 5.52 -5.91
C SER A 110 6.66 5.73 -7.00
N PRO A 111 5.96 6.88 -7.07
CA PRO A 111 5.38 7.31 -8.33
C PRO A 111 6.52 7.54 -9.34
N ASP A 112 6.30 7.10 -10.58
CA ASP A 112 7.16 7.41 -11.75
C ASP A 112 7.09 8.91 -12.10
#